data_AF-A0A2I0K851-F1
#
_entry.id   AF-A0A2I0K851-F1
#
_cell.length_a   1.000
_cell.length_b   1.000
_cell.length_c   1.000
_cell.angle_alpha   90.00
_cell.angle_beta   90.00
_cell.angle_gamma   90.00
#
_symmetry.space_group_name_H-M   'P 1'
#
loop_
_entity.id
_entity.type
_entity.pdbx_description
1 polymer ?
#
loop_
_entity_poly.entity_id
_entity_poly.type
_entity_poly.pdbx_seq_one_letter_code
_entity_poly.pdbx_strand_id
1 'polypeptide(L)'
;MDRDKLAATLPRPNPRNLPPFLKPMPAELPPQKAPPSILDRFRALLKLRDDEGLSPPGSDEIVRIYESMLTELTFNSKPIITDLTIIAGEQKANGEGIADAICARIIEAPVDQKLPSLYLLDSIVKNIGKEYVRHFSSRLPEVFCEAYRQVDPSMYGSMRHLFGTWSTYFPPQVLRKIETELRFSTQERNQTGGVTSLRSPESPRPSHGIHVNPKYVRQLDHSAVDSGYEGMGYGGVVIIHVWLLKFVRGGGLRRDN
;
A
#
# COMPACT_ATOMS: atom_id res chain seq x y z
N MET A 1 -76.32 -65.23 -20.63
CA MET A 1 -76.32 -63.80 -20.25
C MET A 1 -74.92 -63.47 -19.75
N ASP A 2 -73.88 -63.69 -20.56
CA ASP A 2 -73.38 -62.80 -21.64
C ASP A 2 -72.76 -61.53 -21.04
N ARG A 3 -71.44 -61.51 -20.83
CA ARG A 3 -70.37 -61.09 -21.78
C ARG A 3 -70.45 -59.61 -22.15
N ASP A 4 -69.26 -58.99 -22.09
CA ASP A 4 -68.87 -57.68 -22.62
C ASP A 4 -69.21 -56.46 -21.73
N LYS A 5 -68.35 -55.44 -21.52
CA LYS A 5 -67.06 -55.06 -22.12
C LYS A 5 -66.41 -53.93 -21.29
N LEU A 6 -65.08 -53.97 -21.21
CA LEU A 6 -64.11 -52.88 -21.36
C LEU A 6 -64.39 -51.52 -20.65
N ALA A 7 -63.56 -51.20 -19.66
CA ALA A 7 -63.10 -49.83 -19.43
C ALA A 7 -61.60 -49.86 -19.09
N ALA A 8 -60.84 -49.16 -19.91
CA ALA A 8 -59.39 -49.19 -19.99
C ALA A 8 -58.71 -48.53 -18.77
N THR A 9 -57.58 -49.11 -18.38
CA THR A 9 -56.56 -48.49 -17.53
C THR A 9 -56.07 -47.20 -18.19
N LEU A 10 -56.55 -46.04 -17.71
CA LEU A 10 -55.96 -44.76 -18.05
C LEU A 10 -54.65 -44.56 -17.27
N PRO A 11 -53.54 -44.19 -17.93
CA PRO A 11 -52.27 -43.95 -17.27
C PRO A 11 -52.35 -42.71 -16.38
N ARG A 12 -51.76 -42.78 -15.17
CA ARG A 12 -51.55 -41.62 -14.30
C ARG A 12 -50.82 -40.51 -15.09
N PRO A 13 -51.24 -39.24 -14.99
CA PRO A 13 -50.55 -38.16 -15.69
C PRO A 13 -49.14 -37.98 -15.12
N ASN A 14 -48.17 -38.03 -16.03
CA ASN A 14 -46.76 -37.73 -15.78
C ASN A 14 -46.63 -36.21 -15.51
N PRO A 15 -45.96 -35.74 -14.44
CA PRO A 15 -45.95 -34.33 -14.03
C PRO A 15 -45.10 -33.41 -14.93
N ARG A 16 -44.84 -33.79 -16.19
CA ARG A 16 -43.89 -33.09 -17.08
C ARG A 16 -44.49 -32.16 -18.13
N ASN A 17 -45.81 -31.98 -18.18
CA ASN A 17 -46.42 -31.01 -19.10
C ASN A 17 -47.32 -30.02 -18.34
N LEU A 18 -46.69 -28.98 -17.77
CA LEU A 18 -47.36 -27.73 -17.43
C LEU A 18 -46.81 -26.63 -18.34
N PRO A 19 -47.68 -25.74 -18.89
CA PRO A 19 -47.24 -24.62 -19.72
C PRO A 19 -46.37 -23.64 -18.92
N PRO A 20 -45.39 -22.97 -19.55
CA PRO A 20 -44.45 -22.11 -18.85
C PRO A 20 -45.08 -20.74 -18.63
N PHE A 21 -45.87 -20.58 -17.56
CA PHE A 21 -46.30 -19.26 -17.12
C PHE A 21 -46.02 -19.05 -15.64
N LEU A 22 -45.29 -17.95 -15.41
CA LEU A 22 -44.98 -17.30 -14.13
C LEU A 22 -43.95 -18.01 -13.26
N LYS A 23 -42.68 -17.99 -13.71
CA LYS A 23 -41.58 -17.85 -12.74
C LYS A 23 -41.83 -16.53 -11.98
N PRO A 24 -41.91 -16.53 -10.64
CA PRO A 24 -41.74 -15.32 -9.88
C PRO A 24 -40.36 -14.76 -10.25
N MET A 25 -40.36 -13.57 -10.85
CA MET A 25 -39.15 -12.79 -11.04
C MET A 25 -38.48 -12.67 -9.66
N PRO A 26 -37.19 -13.01 -9.49
CA PRO A 26 -36.51 -12.65 -8.25
C PRO A 26 -36.64 -11.13 -8.16
N ALA A 27 -37.24 -10.65 -7.07
CA ALA A 27 -37.25 -9.24 -6.76
C ALA A 27 -35.80 -8.76 -6.91
N GLU A 28 -35.55 -7.95 -7.93
CA GLU A 28 -34.27 -7.32 -8.16
C GLU A 28 -34.07 -6.42 -6.94
N LEU A 29 -33.33 -6.93 -5.95
CA LEU A 29 -32.89 -6.14 -4.81
C LEU A 29 -32.27 -4.88 -5.41
N PRO A 30 -32.66 -3.67 -4.96
CA PRO A 30 -32.07 -2.44 -5.47
C PRO A 30 -30.55 -2.60 -5.43
N PRO A 31 -29.82 -2.11 -6.45
CA PRO A 31 -28.38 -2.29 -6.54
C PRO A 31 -27.77 -1.93 -5.18
N GLN A 32 -27.24 -2.93 -4.48
CA GLN A 32 -26.62 -2.71 -3.17
C GLN A 32 -25.49 -1.71 -3.40
N LYS A 33 -25.74 -0.45 -2.99
CA LYS A 33 -24.74 0.60 -3.06
C LYS A 33 -23.55 0.09 -2.28
N ALA A 34 -22.38 0.05 -2.94
CA ALA A 34 -21.15 -0.39 -2.29
C ALA A 34 -20.99 0.35 -0.94
N PRO A 35 -20.47 -0.32 0.10
CA PRO A 35 -20.26 0.34 1.38
C PRO A 35 -19.45 1.63 1.18
N PRO A 36 -19.83 2.74 1.84
CA PRO A 36 -19.18 4.03 1.65
C PRO A 36 -17.68 3.91 1.95
N SER A 37 -16.85 4.64 1.22
CA SER A 37 -15.39 4.62 1.41
C SER A 37 -15.00 5.15 2.79
N ILE A 38 -13.75 4.92 3.23
CA ILE A 38 -13.25 5.48 4.49
C ILE A 38 -13.34 7.01 4.45
N LEU A 39 -12.99 7.60 3.31
CA LEU A 39 -13.06 9.03 3.08
C LEU A 39 -14.51 9.56 3.19
N ASP A 40 -15.48 8.87 2.60
CA ASP A 40 -16.89 9.25 2.66
C ASP A 40 -17.42 9.19 4.10
N ARG A 41 -17.08 8.12 4.84
CA ARG A 41 -17.49 7.97 6.23
C ARG A 41 -16.85 9.01 7.14
N PHE A 42 -15.58 9.31 6.94
CA PHE A 42 -14.88 10.35 7.69
C PHE A 42 -15.56 11.71 7.52
N ARG A 43 -15.84 12.11 6.27
CA ARG A 43 -16.53 13.37 5.97
C ARG A 43 -17.97 13.40 6.49
N ALA A 44 -18.68 12.28 6.42
CA ALA A 44 -20.03 12.17 6.97
C ALA A 44 -20.05 12.38 8.49
N LEU A 45 -19.07 11.85 9.22
CA LEU A 45 -18.93 12.05 10.66
C LEU A 45 -18.66 13.51 11.02
N LEU A 46 -17.82 14.21 10.24
CA LEU A 46 -17.59 15.64 10.43
C LEU A 46 -18.85 16.46 10.13
N LYS A 47 -19.60 16.12 9.06
CA LYS A 47 -20.82 16.85 8.69
C LYS A 47 -21.95 16.68 9.69
N LEU A 48 -22.14 15.47 10.23
CA LEU A 48 -23.20 15.21 11.20
C LEU A 48 -23.09 16.14 12.42
N ARG A 49 -21.85 16.47 12.83
CA ARG A 49 -21.57 17.43 13.90
C ARG A 49 -22.05 18.84 13.56
N ASP A 50 -21.75 19.29 12.33
CA ASP A 50 -22.10 20.62 11.85
C ASP A 50 -23.63 20.81 11.77
N ASP A 51 -24.35 19.78 11.30
CA ASP A 51 -25.82 19.79 11.20
C ASP A 51 -26.50 19.78 12.58
N GLU A 52 -25.88 19.16 13.58
CA GLU A 52 -26.33 19.18 15.00
C GLU A 52 -26.02 20.50 15.72
N GLY A 53 -25.44 21.50 15.04
CA GLY A 53 -25.16 22.82 15.59
C GLY A 53 -24.11 22.84 16.71
N LEU A 54 -23.30 21.79 16.80
CA LEU A 54 -22.20 21.69 17.77
C LEU A 54 -20.99 22.53 17.30
N SER A 55 -20.14 22.94 18.24
CA SER A 55 -18.84 23.56 17.93
C SER A 55 -18.03 22.65 16.98
N PRO A 56 -17.17 23.24 16.10
CA PRO A 56 -16.29 22.48 15.22
C PRO A 56 -15.59 21.35 15.96
N PRO A 57 -15.39 20.18 15.32
CA PRO A 57 -14.80 19.02 15.96
C PRO A 57 -13.40 19.39 16.48
N GLY A 58 -13.14 19.06 17.74
CA GLY A 58 -11.84 19.31 18.35
C GLY A 58 -10.76 18.43 17.73
N SER A 59 -9.49 18.84 17.83
CA SER A 59 -8.36 18.07 17.31
C SER A 59 -8.36 16.62 17.78
N ASP A 60 -8.60 16.38 19.08
CA ASP A 60 -8.64 15.04 19.67
C ASP A 60 -9.74 14.16 19.06
N GLU A 61 -10.89 14.75 18.74
CA GLU A 61 -12.00 14.03 18.13
C GLU A 61 -11.67 13.62 16.69
N ILE A 62 -11.07 14.53 15.92
CA ILE A 62 -10.61 14.25 14.56
C ILE A 62 -9.58 13.12 14.55
N VAL A 63 -8.63 13.15 15.48
CA VAL A 63 -7.62 12.09 15.63
C VAL A 63 -8.28 10.77 15.99
N ARG A 64 -9.23 10.75 16.92
CA ARG A 64 -9.96 9.52 17.29
C ARG A 64 -10.77 8.92 16.13
N ILE A 65 -11.38 9.76 15.30
CA ILE A 65 -12.07 9.28 14.09
C ILE A 65 -11.05 8.67 13.13
N TYR A 66 -9.90 9.32 12.93
CA TYR A 66 -8.82 8.80 12.08
C TYR A 66 -8.30 7.45 12.61
N GLU A 67 -8.07 7.32 13.91
CA GLU A 67 -7.69 6.08 14.59
C GLU A 67 -8.69 4.95 14.35
N SER A 68 -9.99 5.24 14.45
CA SER A 68 -11.02 4.24 14.15
C SER A 68 -10.89 3.73 12.72
N MET A 69 -10.67 4.62 11.74
CA MET A 69 -10.52 4.25 10.33
C MET A 69 -9.20 3.52 10.05
N LEU A 70 -8.13 3.82 10.80
CA LEU A 70 -6.83 3.13 10.70
C LEU A 70 -6.93 1.64 10.97
N THR A 71 -7.88 1.20 11.81
CA THR A 71 -8.09 -0.22 12.13
C THR A 71 -8.47 -1.08 10.93
N GLU A 72 -9.03 -0.47 9.88
CA GLU A 72 -9.45 -1.16 8.66
C GLU A 72 -8.27 -1.52 7.75
N LEU A 73 -7.09 -0.92 7.96
CA LEU A 73 -5.86 -1.26 7.24
C LEU A 73 -5.27 -2.57 7.79
N THR A 74 -5.96 -3.67 7.53
CA THR A 74 -5.61 -5.03 7.97
C THR A 74 -4.77 -5.80 6.95
N PHE A 75 -4.68 -5.31 5.72
CA PHE A 75 -3.82 -5.83 4.67
C PHE A 75 -3.37 -4.67 3.77
N ASN A 76 -2.46 -4.92 2.84
CA ASN A 76 -1.98 -3.91 1.89
C ASN A 76 -3.09 -3.50 0.90
N SER A 77 -3.98 -2.61 1.34
CA SER A 77 -5.15 -2.14 0.61
C SER A 77 -4.90 -0.73 0.07
N LYS A 78 -4.69 -0.62 -1.24
CA LYS A 78 -4.41 0.67 -1.90
C LYS A 78 -5.55 1.69 -1.70
N PRO A 79 -6.84 1.33 -1.83
CA PRO A 79 -7.93 2.29 -1.61
C PRO A 79 -7.91 2.84 -0.18
N ILE A 80 -7.70 1.98 0.82
CA ILE A 80 -7.64 2.40 2.23
C ILE A 80 -6.45 3.32 2.48
N ILE A 81 -5.25 2.95 2.01
CA ILE A 81 -4.06 3.81 2.14
C ILE A 81 -4.29 5.17 1.47
N THR A 82 -4.93 5.17 0.30
CA THR A 82 -5.22 6.40 -0.45
C THR A 82 -6.18 7.30 0.33
N ASP A 83 -7.30 6.75 0.81
CA ASP A 83 -8.28 7.49 1.61
C ASP A 83 -7.65 8.08 2.87
N LEU A 84 -6.90 7.26 3.64
CA LEU A 84 -6.22 7.70 4.85
C LEU A 84 -5.14 8.76 4.59
N THR A 85 -4.49 8.70 3.42
CA THR A 85 -3.54 9.74 2.99
C THR A 85 -4.28 11.04 2.63
N ILE A 86 -5.41 10.96 1.93
CA ILE A 86 -6.24 12.12 1.60
C ILE A 86 -6.73 12.79 2.88
N ILE A 87 -7.26 12.02 3.84
CA ILE A 87 -7.72 12.55 5.13
C ILE A 87 -6.58 13.24 5.88
N ALA A 88 -5.39 12.63 5.96
CA ALA A 88 -4.22 13.27 6.56
C ALA A 88 -3.85 14.59 5.85
N GLY A 89 -3.97 14.63 4.53
CA GLY A 89 -3.75 15.83 3.73
C GLY A 89 -4.79 16.93 3.94
N GLU A 90 -6.04 16.57 4.25
CA GLU A 90 -7.12 17.51 4.57
C GLU A 90 -7.03 18.01 6.02
N GLN A 91 -6.55 17.16 6.93
CA GLN A 91 -6.48 17.41 8.38
C GLN A 91 -5.08 17.83 8.87
N LYS A 92 -4.34 18.61 8.07
CA LYS A 92 -2.96 19.03 8.39
C LYS A 92 -2.81 19.74 9.74
N ALA A 93 -3.84 20.50 10.15
CA ALA A 93 -3.86 21.16 11.46
C ALA A 93 -3.78 20.17 12.63
N ASN A 94 -4.23 18.93 12.41
CA ASN A 94 -4.22 17.83 13.37
C ASN A 94 -3.09 16.83 13.06
N GLY A 95 -2.09 17.24 12.27
CA GLY A 95 -1.07 16.35 11.71
C GLY A 95 -0.19 15.66 12.74
N GLU A 96 0.08 16.30 13.88
CA GLU A 96 0.84 15.72 14.99
C GLU A 96 0.12 14.50 15.58
N GLY A 97 -1.13 14.67 16.00
CA GLY A 97 -1.94 13.58 16.54
C GLY A 97 -2.20 12.46 15.52
N ILE A 98 -2.39 12.80 14.24
CA ILE A 98 -2.52 11.80 13.17
C ILE A 98 -1.22 11.00 13.00
N ALA A 99 -0.07 11.66 13.02
CA ALA A 99 1.22 10.98 12.94
C ALA A 99 1.44 10.07 14.16
N ASP A 100 1.05 10.52 15.36
CA ASP A 100 1.15 9.73 16.57
C ASP A 100 0.26 8.48 16.56
N ALA A 101 -0.98 8.62 16.07
CA ALA A 101 -1.90 7.51 15.86
C ALA A 101 -1.33 6.45 14.89
N ILE A 102 -0.71 6.89 13.80
CA ILE A 102 -0.06 5.97 12.83
C ILE A 102 1.13 5.27 13.47
N CYS A 103 1.97 5.99 14.22
CA CYS A 103 3.12 5.41 14.93
C CYS A 103 2.67 4.34 15.94
N ALA A 104 1.64 4.65 16.74
CA ALA A 104 1.05 3.70 17.68
C ALA A 104 0.53 2.46 16.95
N ARG A 105 -0.23 2.65 15.86
CA ARG A 105 -0.75 1.54 15.04
C ARG A 105 0.35 0.63 14.51
N ILE A 106 1.48 1.17 14.05
CA ILE A 106 2.62 0.36 13.57
C ILE A 106 3.19 -0.53 14.69
N ILE A 107 3.29 0.00 15.91
CA ILE A 107 3.83 -0.73 17.07
C ILE A 107 2.83 -1.78 17.59
N GLU A 108 1.54 -1.45 17.65
CA GLU A 108 0.53 -2.25 18.34
C GLU A 108 -0.21 -3.25 17.45
N ALA A 109 -0.27 -3.00 16.14
CA ALA A 109 -1.00 -3.88 15.23
C ALA A 109 -0.37 -5.29 15.13
N PRO A 110 -1.17 -6.32 14.78
CA PRO A 110 -0.67 -7.65 14.45
C PRO A 110 0.48 -7.61 13.44
N VAL A 111 1.39 -8.59 13.53
CA VAL A 111 2.67 -8.61 12.79
C VAL A 111 2.49 -8.46 11.27
N ASP A 112 1.43 -9.02 10.71
CA ASP A 112 1.06 -8.96 9.29
C ASP A 112 0.53 -7.58 8.85
N GLN A 113 0.10 -6.74 9.80
CA GLN A 113 -0.49 -5.42 9.58
C GLN A 113 0.52 -4.27 9.74
N LYS A 114 1.71 -4.55 10.29
CA LYS A 114 2.78 -3.55 10.48
C LYS A 114 3.28 -3.00 9.16
N LEU A 115 3.52 -3.87 8.18
CA LEU A 115 4.01 -3.48 6.87
C LEU A 115 2.99 -2.64 6.07
N PRO A 116 1.69 -3.01 6.00
CA PRO A 116 0.65 -2.11 5.49
C PRO A 116 0.63 -0.74 6.17
N SER A 117 0.76 -0.69 7.50
CA SER A 117 0.77 0.57 8.25
C SER A 117 2.01 1.43 7.94
N LEU A 118 3.17 0.80 7.73
CA LEU A 118 4.38 1.48 7.24
C LEU A 118 4.23 2.02 5.82
N TYR A 119 3.46 1.35 4.95
CA TYR A 119 3.13 1.90 3.63
C TYR A 119 2.22 3.12 3.69
N LEU A 120 1.35 3.23 4.70
CA LEU A 120 0.59 4.44 4.93
C LEU A 120 1.50 5.61 5.35
N LEU A 121 2.41 5.39 6.30
CA LEU A 121 3.42 6.39 6.70
C LEU A 121 4.21 6.87 5.47
N ASP A 122 4.68 5.92 4.65
CA ASP A 122 5.40 6.21 3.43
C ASP A 122 4.59 7.05 2.43
N SER A 123 3.32 6.68 2.20
CA SER A 123 2.40 7.42 1.35
C SER A 123 2.22 8.86 1.83
N ILE A 124 2.01 9.07 3.13
CA ILE A 124 1.85 10.40 3.72
C ILE A 124 3.11 11.24 3.57
N VAL A 125 4.29 10.67 3.87
CA VAL A 125 5.58 11.35 3.73
C VAL A 125 5.84 11.76 2.28
N LYS A 126 5.54 10.88 1.32
CA LYS A 126 5.80 11.14 -0.10
C LYS A 126 4.84 12.13 -0.74
N ASN A 127 3.56 12.09 -0.35
CA ASN A 127 2.52 12.91 -0.98
C ASN A 127 2.29 14.24 -0.27
N ILE A 128 2.48 14.32 1.05
CA ILE A 128 2.20 15.52 1.84
C ILE A 128 3.49 16.23 2.26
N GLY A 129 4.55 15.49 2.58
CA GLY A 129 5.90 16.04 2.75
C GLY A 129 6.21 16.63 4.13
N LYS A 130 6.77 17.86 4.12
CA LYS A 130 7.60 18.43 5.21
C LYS A 130 6.95 18.41 6.60
N GLU A 131 5.65 18.69 6.71
CA GLU A 131 4.94 18.71 8.01
C GLU A 131 4.97 17.32 8.66
N TYR A 132 4.59 16.28 7.93
CA TYR A 132 4.57 14.91 8.43
C TYR A 132 5.96 14.33 8.61
N VAL A 133 6.94 14.69 7.77
CA VAL A 133 8.35 14.34 8.01
C VAL A 133 8.80 14.84 9.38
N ARG A 134 8.44 16.07 9.77
CA ARG A 134 8.78 16.62 11.08
C ARG A 134 8.17 15.80 12.22
N HIS A 135 6.87 15.52 12.14
CA HIS A 135 6.15 14.74 13.15
C HIS A 135 6.68 13.32 13.30
N PHE A 136 6.95 12.63 12.18
CA PHE A 136 7.49 11.27 12.22
C PHE A 136 8.95 11.20 12.65
N SER A 137 9.77 12.22 12.37
CA SER A 137 11.23 12.16 12.57
C SER A 137 11.65 11.83 14.01
N SER A 138 10.90 12.27 15.02
CA SER A 138 11.20 12.02 16.43
C SER A 138 10.98 10.55 16.83
N ARG A 139 9.95 9.92 16.29
CA ARG A 139 9.50 8.56 16.65
C ARG A 139 9.93 7.47 15.67
N LEU A 140 10.29 7.83 14.43
CA LEU A 140 10.59 6.88 13.37
C LEU A 140 11.62 5.82 13.75
N PRO A 141 12.73 6.13 14.46
CA PRO A 141 13.70 5.10 14.83
C PRO A 141 13.11 4.01 15.70
N GLU A 142 12.43 4.41 16.78
CA GLU A 142 11.75 3.49 17.69
C GLU A 142 10.67 2.67 16.96
N VAL A 143 9.78 3.35 16.24
CA VAL A 143 8.65 2.74 15.53
C VAL A 143 9.12 1.71 14.51
N PHE A 144 10.11 2.05 13.68
CA PHE A 144 10.61 1.15 12.66
C PHE A 144 11.38 -0.03 13.26
N CYS A 145 12.27 0.21 14.23
CA CYS A 145 13.05 -0.84 14.86
C CYS A 145 12.17 -1.83 15.63
N GLU A 146 11.17 -1.34 16.35
CA GLU A 146 10.24 -2.18 17.08
C GLU A 146 9.39 -3.03 16.13
N ALA A 147 8.82 -2.43 15.09
CA ALA A 147 8.09 -3.18 14.07
C ALA A 147 8.98 -4.23 13.39
N TYR A 148 10.22 -3.87 13.03
CA TYR A 148 11.15 -4.76 12.35
C TYR A 148 11.50 -6.00 13.18
N ARG A 149 11.63 -5.87 14.50
CA ARG A 149 11.91 -7.01 15.40
C ARG A 149 10.75 -7.99 15.52
N GLN A 150 9.53 -7.51 15.39
CA GLN A 150 8.32 -8.32 15.59
C GLN A 150 7.85 -9.04 14.33
N VAL A 151 8.14 -8.52 13.13
CA VAL A 151 7.68 -9.16 11.88
C VAL A 151 8.46 -10.43 11.55
N ASP A 152 7.82 -11.28 10.74
CA ASP A 152 8.44 -12.49 10.20
C ASP A 152 9.65 -12.16 9.28
N PRO A 153 10.70 -12.99 9.28
CA PRO A 153 11.86 -12.80 8.40
C PRO A 153 11.54 -12.65 6.92
N SER A 154 10.45 -13.24 6.42
CA SER A 154 9.99 -13.08 5.03
C SER A 154 9.67 -11.62 4.67
N MET A 155 9.31 -10.80 5.67
CA MET A 155 8.95 -9.39 5.49
C MET A 155 10.16 -8.44 5.54
N TYR A 156 11.33 -8.91 6.02
CA TYR A 156 12.53 -8.09 6.17
C TYR A 156 13.01 -7.46 4.86
N GLY A 157 12.93 -8.20 3.75
CA GLY A 157 13.31 -7.68 2.43
C GLY A 157 12.46 -6.46 2.04
N SER A 158 11.14 -6.55 2.21
CA SER A 158 10.23 -5.45 1.91
C SER A 158 10.43 -4.25 2.84
N MET A 159 10.64 -4.48 4.14
CA MET A 159 10.90 -3.40 5.11
C MET A 159 12.23 -2.68 4.83
N ARG A 160 13.30 -3.42 4.54
CA ARG A 160 14.60 -2.83 4.18
C ARG A 160 14.51 -2.03 2.89
N HIS A 161 13.81 -2.54 1.89
CA HIS A 161 13.58 -1.80 0.65
C HIS A 161 12.82 -0.51 0.90
N LEU A 162 11.71 -0.56 1.68
CA LEU A 162 10.93 0.61 2.04
C LEU A 162 11.81 1.67 2.72
N PHE A 163 12.58 1.27 3.73
CA PHE A 163 13.53 2.12 4.44
C PHE A 163 14.54 2.79 3.51
N GLY A 164 15.07 2.06 2.52
CA GLY A 164 15.99 2.61 1.52
C GLY A 164 15.40 3.77 0.72
N THR A 165 14.07 3.81 0.53
CA THR A 165 13.39 4.90 -0.19
C THR A 165 13.24 6.19 0.62
N TRP A 166 13.53 6.17 1.92
CA TRP A 166 13.33 7.30 2.83
C TRP A 166 14.49 8.28 2.90
N SER A 167 15.64 7.94 2.30
CA SER A 167 16.85 8.77 2.26
C SER A 167 16.63 10.18 1.71
N THR A 168 15.68 10.37 0.81
CA THR A 168 15.36 11.69 0.22
C THR A 168 14.34 12.49 1.03
N TYR A 169 13.68 11.88 2.02
CA TYR A 169 12.58 12.50 2.77
C TYR A 169 12.96 12.79 4.22
N PHE A 170 13.65 11.86 4.88
CA PHE A 170 14.03 12.01 6.29
C PHE A 170 15.46 12.49 6.47
N PRO A 171 15.77 13.26 7.53
CA PRO A 171 17.13 13.67 7.83
C PRO A 171 18.05 12.44 8.01
N PRO A 172 19.29 12.44 7.47
CA PRO A 172 20.20 11.31 7.59
C PRO A 172 20.49 10.88 9.03
N GLN A 173 20.42 11.81 9.98
CA GLN A 173 20.60 11.54 11.41
C GLN A 173 19.54 10.61 11.98
N VAL A 174 18.29 10.71 11.49
CA VAL A 174 17.17 9.85 11.90
C VAL A 174 17.39 8.44 11.35
N LEU A 175 17.70 8.34 10.05
CA LEU A 175 17.93 7.06 9.37
C LEU A 175 19.14 6.31 9.93
N ARG A 176 20.23 7.00 10.25
CA ARG A 176 21.43 6.39 10.84
C ARG A 176 21.16 5.72 12.19
N LYS A 177 20.23 6.23 13.00
CA LYS A 177 19.83 5.58 14.27
C LYS A 177 19.27 4.18 13.99
N ILE A 178 18.39 4.06 12.99
CA ILE A 178 17.80 2.79 12.55
C ILE A 178 18.88 1.84 12.03
N GLU A 179 19.76 2.32 11.15
CA GLU A 179 20.84 1.50 10.57
C GLU A 179 21.76 0.93 11.63
N THR A 180 22.11 1.75 12.64
CA THR A 180 22.98 1.36 13.75
C THR A 180 22.30 0.32 14.63
N GLU A 181 21.02 0.54 14.96
CA GLU A 181 20.25 -0.31 15.85
C GLU A 181 19.94 -1.69 15.24
N LEU A 182 19.60 -1.73 13.95
CA LEU A 182 19.32 -2.97 13.22
C LEU A 182 20.55 -3.59 12.55
N ARG A 183 21.72 -2.96 12.69
CA ARG A 183 23.02 -3.40 12.13
C ARG A 183 22.98 -3.68 10.63
N PHE A 184 22.20 -2.91 9.87
CA PHE A 184 22.07 -3.11 8.42
C PHE A 184 23.43 -3.08 7.69
N SER A 185 24.36 -2.23 8.13
CA SER A 185 25.69 -2.09 7.52
C SER A 185 26.66 -3.25 7.81
N THR A 186 26.42 -4.07 8.84
CA THR A 186 27.33 -5.18 9.20
C THR A 186 27.00 -6.46 8.44
N GLN A 187 25.74 -6.66 8.05
CA GLN A 187 25.27 -7.92 7.48
C GLN A 187 25.61 -8.08 5.98
N GLU A 188 25.73 -6.97 5.23
CA GLU A 188 26.16 -7.02 3.82
C GLU A 188 27.68 -7.20 3.67
N ARG A 189 28.47 -6.67 4.62
CA ARG A 189 29.94 -6.76 4.59
C ARG A 189 30.46 -8.18 4.85
N ASN A 190 29.69 -9.01 5.55
CA ASN A 190 30.07 -10.39 5.88
C ASN A 190 29.81 -11.40 4.77
N GLN A 191 29.18 -11.00 3.65
CA GLN A 191 28.92 -11.90 2.50
C GLN A 191 30.01 -11.83 1.40
N THR A 192 31.00 -10.94 1.52
CA THR A 192 32.09 -10.80 0.53
C THR A 192 33.49 -11.10 1.08
N GLY A 193 33.61 -11.60 2.31
CA GLY A 193 34.89 -11.80 3.01
C GLY A 193 35.45 -13.23 3.05
N GLY A 194 35.03 -14.12 2.16
CA GLY A 194 35.23 -15.57 2.32
C GLY A 194 35.96 -16.31 1.20
N VAL A 195 37.05 -15.79 0.62
CA VAL A 195 38.09 -16.63 -0.02
C VAL A 195 39.45 -15.94 0.10
N THR A 196 40.34 -16.46 0.94
CA THR A 196 41.78 -16.15 0.91
C THR A 196 42.60 -17.43 0.78
N SER A 197 43.65 -17.32 -0.04
CA SER A 197 44.76 -18.26 -0.31
C SER A 197 44.43 -19.37 -1.34
N LEU A 198 45.08 -19.41 -2.51
CA LEU A 198 46.53 -19.57 -2.66
C LEU A 198 47.16 -18.61 -3.69
N ARG A 199 48.41 -18.27 -3.39
CA ARG A 199 49.32 -17.34 -4.06
C ARG A 199 50.16 -18.08 -5.11
N SER A 200 50.32 -17.51 -6.29
CA SER A 200 51.50 -17.70 -7.18
C SER A 200 51.77 -16.42 -8.00
N PRO A 201 53.05 -16.11 -8.33
CA PRO A 201 53.46 -14.80 -8.86
C PRO A 201 53.61 -14.76 -10.40
N GLU A 202 53.56 -13.52 -10.92
CA GLU A 202 54.24 -13.03 -12.13
C GLU A 202 53.60 -13.20 -13.53
N SER A 203 53.13 -12.09 -14.14
CA SER A 203 53.69 -11.47 -15.37
C SER A 203 52.79 -10.35 -15.98
N PRO A 204 53.33 -9.42 -16.80
CA PRO A 204 52.80 -8.08 -17.03
C PRO A 204 51.72 -7.95 -18.11
N ARG A 205 50.86 -6.91 -17.97
CA ARG A 205 49.81 -6.50 -18.90
C ARG A 205 50.32 -6.26 -20.34
N PRO A 206 49.45 -6.54 -21.33
CA PRO A 206 49.30 -5.66 -22.49
C PRO A 206 47.89 -5.04 -22.54
N SER A 207 47.86 -3.73 -22.66
CA SER A 207 46.71 -2.88 -22.97
C SER A 207 46.04 -3.28 -24.29
N HIS A 208 44.77 -3.65 -24.28
CA HIS A 208 43.95 -3.76 -25.50
C HIS A 208 42.64 -2.99 -25.34
N GLY A 209 42.41 -2.09 -26.30
CA GLY A 209 41.36 -1.09 -26.32
C GLY A 209 39.95 -1.68 -26.36
N ILE A 210 39.05 -0.97 -25.71
CA ILE A 210 37.62 -1.26 -25.73
C ILE A 210 37.08 -0.81 -27.08
N HIS A 211 36.80 -1.78 -27.94
CA HIS A 211 36.06 -1.59 -29.19
C HIS A 211 34.64 -1.13 -28.85
N VAL A 212 34.37 0.18 -28.97
CA VAL A 212 33.02 0.75 -28.85
C VAL A 212 32.38 0.85 -30.23
N ASN A 213 31.18 0.31 -30.37
CA ASN A 213 30.37 0.36 -31.58
C ASN A 213 29.96 1.83 -31.89
N PRO A 214 30.37 2.42 -33.02
CA PRO A 214 30.21 3.85 -33.29
C PRO A 214 28.75 4.32 -33.51
N LYS A 215 27.78 3.41 -33.53
CA LYS A 215 26.36 3.78 -33.75
C LYS A 215 25.64 4.39 -32.54
N TYR A 216 26.30 4.56 -31.38
CA TYR A 216 25.62 5.05 -30.17
C TYR A 216 26.24 6.28 -29.51
N VAL A 217 27.28 6.88 -30.11
CA VAL A 217 28.02 8.00 -29.48
C VAL A 217 27.50 9.38 -29.88
N ARG A 218 26.48 9.49 -30.76
CA ARG A 218 25.94 10.77 -31.24
C ARG A 218 24.51 11.07 -30.82
N GLN A 219 24.17 10.88 -29.54
CA GLN A 219 22.84 11.28 -29.06
C GLN A 219 22.80 11.92 -27.67
N LEU A 220 23.92 12.48 -27.21
CA LEU A 220 23.99 13.24 -25.95
C LEU A 220 24.39 14.70 -26.15
N ASP A 221 24.09 15.30 -27.30
CA ASP A 221 24.50 16.68 -27.61
C ASP A 221 23.36 17.59 -28.10
N HIS A 222 22.16 17.47 -27.53
CA HIS A 222 21.13 18.50 -27.65
C HIS A 222 20.53 18.83 -26.28
N SER A 223 21.20 19.77 -25.63
CA SER A 223 20.78 20.50 -24.43
C SER A 223 19.82 21.65 -24.75
N ALA A 224 18.86 21.87 -23.84
CA ALA A 224 18.15 23.12 -23.49
C ALA A 224 17.38 23.83 -24.63
N VAL A 225 16.12 24.26 -24.50
CA VAL A 225 15.46 25.25 -23.60
C VAL A 225 13.94 24.99 -23.79
N ASP A 226 13.04 25.02 -22.81
CA ASP A 226 12.24 26.22 -22.49
C ASP A 226 11.21 25.96 -21.37
N SER A 227 10.83 27.07 -20.74
CA SER A 227 9.98 27.32 -19.57
C SER A 227 8.51 26.98 -19.75
N GLY A 228 7.82 26.81 -18.61
CA GLY A 228 6.35 26.86 -18.55
C GLY A 228 5.80 26.34 -17.23
N TYR A 229 5.76 27.19 -16.21
CA TYR A 229 4.98 26.96 -14.99
C TYR A 229 3.51 27.27 -15.28
N GLU A 230 2.64 26.26 -15.32
CA GLU A 230 1.20 26.38 -15.06
C GLU A 230 0.54 25.00 -14.96
N GLY A 231 -0.36 24.82 -13.99
CA GLY A 231 -1.25 23.64 -13.94
C GLY A 231 -1.25 22.84 -12.64
N MET A 232 -1.60 23.49 -11.52
CA MET A 232 -1.98 22.81 -10.28
C MET A 232 -3.37 22.17 -10.45
N GLY A 233 -3.44 20.86 -10.27
CA GLY A 233 -4.68 20.07 -10.27
C GLY A 233 -4.53 18.85 -11.15
N TYR A 234 -4.81 17.66 -10.61
CA TYR A 234 -4.84 16.37 -11.32
C TYR A 234 -3.52 15.60 -11.53
N GLY A 235 -2.35 16.20 -11.31
CA GLY A 235 -1.05 15.49 -11.42
C GLY A 235 -0.72 14.51 -10.28
N GLY A 236 -1.28 14.69 -9.08
CA GLY A 236 -0.96 13.86 -7.90
C GLY A 236 -1.56 12.45 -7.95
N VAL A 237 -2.72 12.28 -8.58
CA VAL A 237 -3.45 10.99 -8.65
C VAL A 237 -2.70 9.97 -9.51
N VAL A 238 -1.97 10.44 -10.54
CA VAL A 238 -1.20 9.57 -11.45
C VAL A 238 0.10 9.07 -10.80
N ILE A 239 0.73 9.87 -9.93
CA ILE A 239 1.94 9.47 -9.20
C ILE A 239 1.61 8.35 -8.19
N ILE A 240 0.45 8.43 -7.52
CA ILE A 240 -0.07 7.39 -6.62
C ILE A 240 -0.31 6.08 -7.40
N HIS A 241 -0.84 6.18 -8.63
CA HIS A 241 -1.17 5.01 -9.45
C HIS A 241 0.07 4.28 -9.99
N VAL A 242 1.11 5.01 -10.42
CA VAL A 242 2.31 4.40 -11.02
C VAL A 242 3.28 3.84 -9.97
N TRP A 243 3.39 4.46 -8.80
CA TRP A 243 4.40 4.09 -7.79
C TRP A 243 4.04 2.79 -7.05
N LEU A 244 2.78 2.63 -6.63
CA LEU A 244 2.33 1.46 -5.88
C LEU A 244 2.13 0.21 -6.76
N LEU A 245 2.03 0.36 -8.09
CA LEU A 245 1.99 -0.74 -9.07
C LEU A 245 3.35 -1.39 -9.29
N LYS A 246 4.45 -0.65 -9.15
CA LYS A 246 5.81 -1.21 -9.25
C LYS A 246 6.25 -1.96 -7.99
N PHE A 247 5.73 -1.59 -6.82
CA PHE A 247 6.20 -2.18 -5.56
C PHE A 247 5.45 -3.48 -5.16
N VAL A 248 4.12 -3.55 -5.37
CA VAL A 248 3.33 -4.76 -5.05
C VAL A 248 3.65 -5.97 -5.95
N ARG A 249 4.13 -5.75 -7.18
CA ARG A 249 4.51 -6.85 -8.11
C ARG A 249 5.88 -7.46 -7.85
N GLY A 250 6.68 -6.92 -6.92
CA GLY A 250 8.04 -7.40 -6.62
C GLY A 250 8.14 -8.46 -5.52
N GLY A 251 7.06 -8.74 -4.77
CA GLY A 251 7.04 -9.66 -3.62
C GLY A 251 6.32 -10.99 -3.87
N GLY A 252 6.17 -11.41 -5.13
CA GLY A 252 5.52 -12.67 -5.48
C GLY A 252 6.46 -13.85 -5.32
N LEU A 253 6.31 -14.57 -4.21
CA LEU A 253 6.83 -15.91 -3.95
C LEU A 253 6.70 -16.77 -5.23
N ARG A 254 7.84 -17.23 -5.78
CA ARG A 254 7.86 -18.34 -6.73
C ARG A 254 7.29 -19.55 -5.99
N ARG A 255 6.11 -20.00 -6.37
CA ARG A 255 5.65 -21.35 -6.06
C ARG A 255 6.31 -22.26 -7.08
N ASP A 256 7.17 -23.13 -6.58
CA ASP A 256 7.60 -24.33 -7.29
C ASP A 256 6.36 -25.21 -7.56
N ASN A 257 6.15 -25.53 -8.84
CA ASN A 257 5.59 -26.80 -9.29
C ASN A 257 6.05 -27.07 -10.72
#